data_AF-A0A662C3X7-F1
#
_entry.id   AF-A0A662C3X7-F1
#
_cell.length_a   1.000
_cell.length_b   1.000
_cell.length_c   1.000
_cell.angle_alpha   90.00
_cell.angle_beta   90.00
_cell.angle_gamma   90.00
#
_symmetry.space_group_name_H-M   'P 1'
#
loop_
_entity.id
_entity.type
_entity.pdbx_description
1 polymer ?
#
loop_
_entity_poly.entity_id
_entity_poly.type
_entity_poly.pdbx_seq_one_letter_code
_entity_poly.pdbx_strand_id
1 'polypeptide(L)'
;MDISNLTDKNKVFIRTLFNEMRKSIKQFIDERDFNLSNPQLFAFLSNAPAALAIASDGTVDEQEIATLEKLSRGIDVKYSVNLDLMEMMAVAFEPENCITNEEFNIRAGSEILFLAKNFKKYEQAFVNALKAMLTFDMDPKRDGSLTSSFSKLMDTMIENNVSKNKEAEMRKMKELKSKIGI
;
A
#
# COMPACT_ATOMS: atom_id res chain seq x y z
N MET A 1 -7.80 -8.48 -20.24
CA MET A 1 -6.66 -9.06 -20.99
C MET A 1 -6.76 -10.58 -20.81
N ASP A 2 -6.93 -11.37 -21.86
CA ASP A 2 -7.20 -12.82 -21.73
C ASP A 2 -6.03 -13.57 -21.04
N ILE A 3 -6.30 -14.16 -19.87
CA ILE A 3 -5.32 -14.86 -19.00
C ILE A 3 -4.60 -16.00 -19.74
N SER A 4 -5.22 -16.54 -20.78
CA SER A 4 -4.66 -17.59 -21.63
C SER A 4 -3.37 -17.17 -22.36
N ASN A 5 -3.07 -15.86 -22.41
CA ASN A 5 -1.87 -15.29 -23.05
C ASN A 5 -0.80 -14.77 -22.08
N LEU A 6 -0.92 -14.99 -20.76
CA LEU A 6 0.18 -14.69 -19.83
C LEU A 6 1.33 -15.68 -20.06
N THR A 7 2.44 -15.16 -20.62
CA THR A 7 3.67 -15.95 -20.77
C THR A 7 4.10 -16.53 -19.42
N ASP A 8 4.76 -17.68 -19.42
CA ASP A 8 5.26 -18.29 -18.17
C ASP A 8 6.19 -17.34 -17.39
N LYS A 9 6.91 -16.48 -18.11
CA LYS A 9 7.72 -15.41 -17.53
C LYS A 9 6.87 -14.40 -16.74
N ASN A 10 5.70 -14.01 -17.25
CA ASN A 10 4.79 -13.11 -16.54
C ASN A 10 4.18 -13.77 -15.30
N LYS A 11 3.86 -15.07 -15.37
CA LYS A 11 3.34 -15.81 -14.21
C LYS A 11 4.37 -15.93 -13.09
N VAL A 12 5.62 -16.26 -13.43
CA VAL A 12 6.74 -16.30 -12.48
C VAL A 12 6.99 -14.92 -11.87
N PHE A 13 6.94 -13.86 -12.70
CA PHE A 13 7.07 -12.49 -12.24
C PHE A 13 6.00 -12.13 -11.20
N ILE A 14 4.72 -12.36 -11.51
CA ILE A 14 3.60 -12.06 -10.59
C ILE A 14 3.71 -12.86 -9.29
N ARG A 15 4.04 -14.16 -9.36
CA ARG A 15 4.26 -15.00 -8.17
C ARG A 15 5.38 -14.46 -7.29
N THR A 16 6.49 -14.09 -7.90
CA THR A 16 7.65 -13.54 -7.18
C THR A 16 7.28 -12.23 -6.50
N LEU A 17 6.57 -11.35 -7.21
CA LEU A 17 6.11 -10.06 -6.70
C LEU A 17 5.22 -10.20 -5.46
N PHE A 18 4.21 -11.06 -5.49
CA PHE A 18 3.31 -11.29 -4.34
C PHE A 18 4.02 -11.92 -3.15
N ASN A 19 4.96 -12.83 -3.42
CA ASN A 19 5.79 -13.40 -2.37
C ASN A 19 6.68 -12.34 -1.70
N GLU A 20 7.29 -11.44 -2.48
CA GLU A 20 8.12 -10.36 -1.95
C GLU A 20 7.31 -9.34 -1.15
N MET A 21 6.12 -8.96 -1.62
CA MET A 21 5.20 -8.08 -0.87
C MET A 21 4.85 -8.70 0.48
N ARG A 22 4.40 -9.97 0.50
CA ARG A 22 4.03 -10.68 1.73
C ARG A 22 5.18 -10.85 2.69
N LYS A 23 6.33 -11.29 2.18
CA LYS A 23 7.56 -11.48 2.98
C LYS A 23 8.00 -10.17 3.63
N SER A 24 7.91 -9.07 2.89
CA SER A 24 8.31 -7.75 3.37
C SER A 24 7.48 -7.30 4.57
N ILE A 25 6.15 -7.50 4.54
CA ILE A 25 5.26 -7.10 5.65
C ILE A 25 4.88 -8.25 6.59
N LYS A 26 5.59 -9.39 6.55
CA LYS A 26 5.23 -10.58 7.32
C LYS A 26 5.09 -10.31 8.82
N GLN A 27 6.04 -9.57 9.40
CA GLN A 27 5.97 -9.21 10.82
C GLN A 27 4.69 -8.44 11.16
N PHE A 28 4.29 -7.50 10.30
CA PHE A 28 3.05 -6.75 10.50
C PHE A 28 1.83 -7.66 10.41
N ILE A 29 1.75 -8.50 9.38
CA ILE A 29 0.64 -9.45 9.20
C ILE A 29 0.50 -10.38 10.40
N ASP A 30 1.61 -10.96 10.86
CA ASP A 30 1.62 -11.94 11.95
C ASP A 30 1.24 -11.29 13.30
N GLU A 31 1.81 -10.14 13.63
CA GLU A 31 1.51 -9.45 14.90
C GLU A 31 0.09 -8.89 14.97
N ARG A 32 -0.52 -8.64 13.81
CA ARG A 32 -1.86 -8.05 13.70
C ARG A 32 -2.95 -9.07 13.42
N ASP A 33 -2.60 -10.35 13.26
CA ASP A 33 -3.52 -11.39 12.79
C ASP A 33 -4.34 -10.90 11.59
N PHE A 34 -3.62 -10.36 10.60
CA PHE A 34 -4.17 -9.66 9.44
C PHE A 34 -3.79 -10.37 8.16
N ASN A 35 -4.22 -11.63 8.05
CA ASN A 35 -3.87 -12.50 6.94
C ASN A 35 -4.73 -12.18 5.70
N LEU A 36 -4.10 -11.65 4.66
CA LEU A 36 -4.78 -11.04 3.52
C LEU A 36 -4.77 -11.95 2.29
N SER A 37 -5.87 -11.96 1.54
CA SER A 37 -5.85 -12.46 0.15
C SER A 37 -4.99 -11.57 -0.76
N ASN A 38 -4.65 -12.03 -1.97
CA ASN A 38 -3.87 -11.24 -2.91
C ASN A 38 -4.54 -9.89 -3.28
N PRO A 39 -5.86 -9.86 -3.58
CA PRO A 39 -6.58 -8.60 -3.77
C PRO A 39 -6.58 -7.69 -2.54
N GLN A 40 -6.75 -8.26 -1.34
CA GLN A 40 -6.72 -7.50 -0.10
C GLN A 40 -5.33 -6.91 0.19
N LEU A 41 -4.28 -7.69 -0.03
CA LEU A 41 -2.89 -7.24 0.10
C LEU A 41 -2.61 -6.06 -0.83
N PHE A 42 -3.03 -6.18 -2.09
CA PHE A 42 -2.87 -5.11 -3.06
C PHE A 42 -3.67 -3.86 -2.67
N ALA A 43 -4.93 -4.01 -2.25
CA ALA A 43 -5.77 -2.90 -1.80
C ALA A 43 -5.16 -2.21 -0.57
N PHE A 44 -4.66 -2.98 0.39
CA PHE A 44 -4.00 -2.46 1.59
C PHE A 44 -2.71 -1.70 1.25
N LEU A 45 -1.81 -2.31 0.47
CA LEU A 45 -0.56 -1.68 0.06
C LEU A 45 -0.79 -0.47 -0.85
N SER A 46 -1.88 -0.42 -1.62
CA SER A 46 -2.25 0.77 -2.41
C SER A 46 -2.55 1.99 -1.55
N ASN A 47 -2.94 1.78 -0.29
CA ASN A 47 -3.30 2.85 0.66
C ASN A 47 -2.21 3.09 1.72
N ALA A 48 -1.27 2.16 1.90
CA ALA A 48 -0.14 2.31 2.82
C ALA A 48 0.71 3.59 2.59
N PRO A 49 0.90 4.13 1.37
CA PRO A 49 1.64 5.37 1.17
C PRO A 49 1.04 6.56 1.95
N ALA A 50 -0.28 6.56 2.20
CA ALA A 50 -0.90 7.61 3.00
C ALA A 50 -0.41 7.59 4.46
N ALA A 51 -0.33 6.40 5.07
CA ALA A 51 0.21 6.23 6.42
C ALA A 51 1.68 6.65 6.49
N LEU A 52 2.47 6.28 5.47
CA LEU A 52 3.89 6.62 5.40
C LEU A 52 4.13 8.13 5.22
N ALA A 53 3.28 8.80 4.44
CA ALA A 53 3.37 10.25 4.24
C ALA A 53 3.09 10.99 5.55
N ILE A 54 1.99 10.67 6.22
CA ILE A 54 1.58 11.34 7.45
C ILE A 54 2.58 11.08 8.58
N ALA A 55 3.02 9.84 8.77
CA ALA A 55 3.98 9.52 9.83
C ALA A 55 5.45 9.85 9.46
N SER A 56 5.69 10.50 8.31
CA SER A 56 7.04 10.76 7.79
C SER A 56 7.89 11.60 8.74
N ASP A 57 7.27 12.44 9.57
CA ASP A 57 7.96 13.27 10.53
C ASP A 57 8.35 12.54 11.83
N GLY A 58 7.78 11.35 12.05
CA GLY A 58 8.00 10.48 13.20
C GLY A 58 6.98 10.63 14.33
N THR A 59 5.97 11.48 14.14
CA THR A 59 4.82 11.69 15.02
C THR A 59 3.51 11.56 14.22
N VAL A 60 2.40 11.35 14.92
CA VAL A 60 1.06 11.34 14.31
C VAL A 60 0.10 12.09 15.24
N ASP A 61 -0.45 13.21 14.79
CA ASP A 61 -1.37 14.05 15.55
C ASP A 61 -2.86 13.78 15.25
N GLU A 62 -3.77 14.41 16.00
CA GLU A 62 -5.22 14.17 15.87
C GLU A 62 -5.80 14.52 14.50
N GLN A 63 -5.25 15.53 13.81
CA GLN A 63 -5.75 15.96 12.50
C GLN A 63 -5.27 15.03 11.40
N GLU A 64 -4.04 14.57 11.51
CA GLU A 64 -3.46 13.50 10.70
C GLU A 64 -4.25 12.19 10.85
N ILE A 65 -4.65 11.84 12.08
CA ILE A 65 -5.54 10.71 12.36
C ILE A 65 -6.88 10.90 11.64
N ALA A 66 -7.52 12.07 11.78
CA ALA A 66 -8.80 12.34 11.13
C ALA A 66 -8.71 12.24 9.59
N THR A 67 -7.58 12.66 9.01
CA THR A 67 -7.31 12.56 7.58
C THR A 67 -7.18 11.10 7.13
N LEU A 68 -6.41 10.28 7.86
CA LEU A 68 -6.30 8.84 7.61
C LEU A 68 -7.63 8.11 7.78
N GLU A 69 -8.40 8.45 8.82
CA GLU A 69 -9.72 7.87 9.03
C GLU A 69 -10.66 8.15 7.86
N LYS A 70 -10.67 9.39 7.34
CA LYS A 70 -11.49 9.75 6.18
C LYS A 70 -11.08 8.98 4.93
N LEU A 71 -9.78 8.86 4.65
CA LEU A 71 -9.26 8.05 3.54
C LEU A 71 -9.68 6.58 3.71
N SER A 72 -9.54 6.06 4.92
CA SER A 72 -9.74 4.65 5.19
C SER A 72 -11.16 4.14 4.96
N ARG A 73 -12.17 5.02 5.09
CA ARG A 73 -13.57 4.70 4.80
C ARG A 73 -13.81 4.36 3.32
N GLY A 74 -12.89 4.75 2.43
CA GLY A 74 -12.93 4.42 1.01
C GLY A 74 -12.19 3.16 0.62
N ILE A 75 -11.53 2.47 1.56
CA ILE A 75 -10.78 1.25 1.25
C ILE A 75 -11.76 0.09 1.06
N ASP A 76 -11.90 -0.33 -0.20
CA ASP A 76 -12.68 -1.50 -0.58
C ASP A 76 -11.92 -2.28 -1.65
N VAL A 77 -11.80 -3.59 -1.46
CA VAL A 77 -11.21 -4.51 -2.44
C VAL A 77 -11.89 -4.38 -3.81
N LYS A 78 -13.22 -4.22 -3.84
CA LYS A 78 -14.02 -4.16 -5.08
C LYS A 78 -13.70 -2.94 -5.94
N TYR A 79 -13.33 -1.82 -5.33
CA TYR A 79 -12.96 -0.61 -6.05
C TYR A 79 -11.45 -0.52 -6.32
N SER A 80 -10.65 -1.30 -5.60
CA SER A 80 -9.19 -1.30 -5.72
C SER A 80 -8.67 -2.26 -6.78
N VAL A 81 -9.43 -3.31 -7.11
CA VAL A 81 -8.98 -4.39 -8.00
C VAL A 81 -10.04 -4.66 -9.06
N ASN A 82 -9.70 -4.42 -10.34
CA ASN A 82 -10.57 -4.76 -11.47
C ASN A 82 -10.41 -6.24 -11.88
N LEU A 83 -11.27 -6.72 -12.79
CA LEU A 83 -11.28 -8.13 -13.19
C LEU A 83 -9.94 -8.60 -13.76
N ASP A 84 -9.36 -7.84 -14.69
CA ASP A 84 -8.05 -8.15 -15.29
C ASP A 84 -6.96 -8.30 -14.22
N LEU A 85 -6.97 -7.42 -13.21
CA LEU A 85 -6.02 -7.45 -12.12
C LEU A 85 -6.28 -8.62 -11.17
N MET A 86 -7.54 -8.96 -10.87
CA MET A 86 -7.89 -10.17 -10.10
C MET A 86 -7.37 -11.43 -10.79
N GLU A 87 -7.56 -11.54 -12.09
CA GLU A 87 -7.13 -12.66 -12.91
C GLU A 87 -5.60 -12.82 -12.89
N MET A 88 -4.86 -11.71 -12.97
CA MET A 88 -3.42 -11.72 -12.80
C MET A 88 -3.01 -12.20 -11.40
N MET A 89 -3.68 -11.71 -10.35
CA MET A 89 -3.38 -12.07 -8.97
C MET A 89 -3.66 -13.55 -8.66
N ALA A 90 -4.61 -14.17 -9.36
CA ALA A 90 -4.97 -15.58 -9.18
C ALA A 90 -3.82 -16.56 -9.51
N VAL A 91 -2.78 -16.11 -10.24
CA VAL A 91 -1.60 -16.95 -10.51
C VAL A 91 -0.60 -17.00 -9.36
N ALA A 92 -0.69 -16.06 -8.41
CA ALA A 92 0.17 -15.98 -7.24
C ALA A 92 -0.30 -16.92 -6.12
N PHE A 93 0.61 -17.22 -5.18
CA PHE A 93 0.26 -17.98 -3.98
C PHE A 93 -0.76 -17.20 -3.15
N GLU A 94 -1.80 -17.89 -2.70
CA GLU A 94 -2.84 -17.39 -1.79
C GLU A 94 -2.60 -18.05 -0.42
N PRO A 95 -2.49 -17.30 0.68
CA PRO A 95 -2.42 -17.88 2.01
C PRO A 95 -3.72 -18.63 2.35
N GLU A 96 -3.61 -19.64 3.20
CA GLU A 96 -4.77 -20.25 3.83
C GLU A 96 -5.33 -19.32 4.91
N ASN A 97 -6.63 -19.42 5.21
CA ASN A 97 -7.31 -18.67 6.30
C ASN A 97 -7.18 -17.15 6.16
N CYS A 98 -7.35 -16.63 4.95
CA CYS A 98 -7.49 -15.18 4.74
C CYS A 98 -8.79 -14.66 5.36
N ILE A 99 -8.75 -13.44 5.88
CA ILE A 99 -9.96 -12.76 6.36
C ILE A 99 -10.96 -12.53 5.23
N THR A 100 -12.24 -12.41 5.56
CA THR A 100 -13.27 -12.10 4.54
C THR A 100 -13.11 -10.67 4.03
N ASN A 101 -13.69 -10.37 2.86
CA ASN A 101 -13.70 -9.00 2.35
C ASN A 101 -14.48 -8.05 3.26
N GLU A 102 -15.56 -8.52 3.91
CA GLU A 102 -16.27 -7.71 4.91
C GLU A 102 -15.36 -7.36 6.09
N GLU A 103 -14.65 -8.35 6.64
CA GLU A 103 -13.72 -8.12 7.74
C GLU A 103 -12.58 -7.19 7.31
N PHE A 104 -12.01 -7.39 6.13
CA PHE A 104 -10.99 -6.51 5.58
C PHE A 104 -11.48 -5.06 5.48
N ASN A 105 -12.65 -4.82 4.88
CA ASN A 105 -13.19 -3.48 4.69
C ASN A 105 -13.45 -2.78 6.04
N ILE A 106 -13.77 -3.53 7.11
CA ILE A 106 -13.91 -3.00 8.47
C ILE A 106 -12.53 -2.69 9.09
N ARG A 107 -11.55 -3.57 8.91
CA ARG A 107 -10.25 -3.51 9.60
C ARG A 107 -9.22 -2.62 8.90
N ALA A 108 -9.23 -2.55 7.57
CA ALA A 108 -8.15 -1.95 6.77
C ALA A 108 -7.78 -0.54 7.25
N GLY A 109 -8.77 0.28 7.59
CA GLY A 109 -8.53 1.62 8.12
C GLY A 109 -7.81 1.65 9.46
N SER A 110 -8.23 0.79 10.39
CA SER A 110 -7.57 0.66 11.69
C SER A 110 -6.13 0.16 11.54
N GLU A 111 -5.85 -0.70 10.57
CA GLU A 111 -4.50 -1.23 10.31
C GLU A 111 -3.60 -0.19 9.61
N ILE A 112 -4.16 0.65 8.72
CA ILE A 112 -3.46 1.82 8.14
C ILE A 112 -3.11 2.83 9.25
N LEU A 113 -4.04 3.08 10.17
CA LEU A 113 -3.79 3.95 11.32
C LEU A 113 -2.74 3.36 12.27
N PHE A 114 -2.80 2.06 12.52
CA PHE A 114 -1.81 1.35 13.33
C PHE A 114 -0.42 1.44 12.70
N LEU A 115 -0.31 1.28 11.37
CA LEU A 115 0.93 1.48 10.63
C LEU A 115 1.49 2.89 10.84
N ALA A 116 0.67 3.94 10.69
CA ALA A 116 1.10 5.32 10.90
C ALA A 116 1.65 5.53 12.33
N LYS A 117 0.92 5.09 13.35
CA LYS A 117 1.34 5.23 14.77
C LYS A 117 2.61 4.44 15.11
N ASN A 118 2.88 3.37 14.38
CA ASN A 118 4.04 2.50 14.58
C ASN A 118 5.05 2.59 13.42
N PHE A 119 5.07 3.72 12.72
CA PHE A 119 5.86 3.92 11.50
C PHE A 119 7.32 3.53 11.68
N LYS A 120 7.97 3.97 12.78
CA LYS A 120 9.38 3.65 13.06
C LYS A 120 9.68 2.15 13.09
N LYS A 121 8.70 1.32 13.49
CA LYS A 121 8.85 -0.14 13.56
C LYS A 121 8.72 -0.79 12.18
N TYR A 122 7.81 -0.29 11.33
CA TYR A 122 7.45 -0.96 10.08
C TYR A 122 7.85 -0.22 8.80
N GLU A 123 8.44 0.99 8.89
CA GLU A 123 8.79 1.84 7.74
C GLU A 123 9.52 1.04 6.66
N GLN A 124 10.64 0.40 7.01
CA GLN A 124 11.47 -0.29 6.03
C GLN A 124 10.76 -1.49 5.38
N ALA A 125 9.93 -2.20 6.15
CA ALA A 125 9.12 -3.32 5.66
C ALA A 125 8.11 -2.84 4.60
N PHE A 126 7.40 -1.75 4.88
CA PHE A 126 6.43 -1.19 3.93
C PHE A 126 7.10 -0.51 2.74
N VAL A 127 8.24 0.16 2.92
CA VAL A 127 9.03 0.69 1.79
C VAL A 127 9.43 -0.44 0.84
N ASN A 128 9.87 -1.59 1.35
CA ASN A 128 10.23 -2.73 0.51
C ASN A 128 9.01 -3.35 -0.20
N ALA A 129 7.88 -3.46 0.50
CA ALA A 129 6.65 -3.97 -0.09
C ALA A 129 6.11 -3.05 -1.21
N LEU A 130 6.12 -1.74 -0.99
CA LEU A 130 5.72 -0.76 -2.00
C LEU A 130 6.67 -0.77 -3.21
N LYS A 131 7.98 -0.89 -2.98
CA LYS A 131 8.95 -1.11 -4.07
C LYS A 131 8.61 -2.32 -4.91
N ALA A 132 8.35 -3.46 -4.29
CA ALA A 132 7.95 -4.67 -4.99
C ALA A 132 6.65 -4.43 -5.78
N MET A 133 5.66 -3.79 -5.16
CA MET A 133 4.39 -3.47 -5.81
C MET A 133 4.55 -2.54 -7.01
N LEU A 134 5.41 -1.52 -6.94
CA LEU A 134 5.66 -0.58 -8.03
C LEU A 134 6.36 -1.24 -9.23
N THR A 135 6.97 -2.42 -9.08
CA THR A 135 7.46 -3.16 -10.26
C THR A 135 6.33 -3.65 -11.17
N PHE A 136 5.08 -3.64 -10.69
CA PHE A 136 3.89 -3.86 -11.51
C PHE A 136 3.65 -2.72 -12.52
N ASP A 137 4.22 -1.54 -12.25
CA ASP A 137 4.04 -0.35 -13.06
C ASP A 137 5.04 -0.29 -14.21
N MET A 138 4.62 -0.83 -15.36
CA MET A 138 5.45 -0.90 -16.57
C MET A 138 5.69 0.47 -17.23
N ASP A 139 4.90 1.49 -16.89
CA ASP A 139 5.05 2.86 -17.39
C ASP A 139 4.81 3.89 -16.27
N PRO A 140 5.77 4.05 -15.35
CA PRO A 140 5.61 4.84 -14.13
C PRO A 140 5.45 6.34 -14.38
N LYS A 141 5.73 6.81 -15.61
CA LYS A 141 5.58 8.22 -15.99
C LYS A 141 4.20 8.54 -16.55
N ARG A 142 3.39 7.54 -16.90
CA ARG A 142 2.04 7.73 -17.43
C ARG A 142 1.13 8.31 -16.35
N ASP A 143 0.28 9.26 -16.73
CA ASP A 143 -0.76 9.74 -15.82
C ASP A 143 -1.75 8.61 -15.48
N GLY A 144 -2.04 8.46 -14.19
CA GLY A 144 -2.84 7.34 -13.67
C GLY A 144 -2.08 6.01 -13.56
N SER A 145 -0.75 6.01 -13.77
CA SER A 145 0.13 4.90 -13.37
C SER A 145 0.10 4.70 -11.85
N LEU A 146 0.46 3.51 -11.37
CA LEU A 146 0.47 3.20 -9.93
C LEU A 146 1.46 4.11 -9.18
N THR A 147 2.63 4.34 -9.77
CA THR A 147 3.68 5.24 -9.27
C THR A 147 3.16 6.67 -9.16
N SER A 148 2.50 7.18 -10.22
CA SER A 148 1.93 8.53 -10.18
C SER A 148 0.80 8.66 -9.15
N SER A 149 -0.05 7.64 -9.00
CA SER A 149 -1.11 7.58 -8.00
C SER A 149 -0.56 7.59 -6.59
N PHE A 150 0.51 6.83 -6.32
CA PHE A 150 1.19 6.84 -5.02
C PHE A 150 1.82 8.19 -4.72
N SER A 151 2.50 8.81 -5.70
CA SER A 151 3.04 10.16 -5.53
C SER A 151 1.94 11.14 -5.14
N LYS A 152 0.85 11.19 -5.91
CA LYS A 152 -0.30 12.09 -5.69
C LYS A 152 -0.96 11.85 -4.35
N LEU A 153 -1.12 10.58 -3.95
CA LEU A 153 -1.66 10.22 -2.64
C LEU A 153 -0.81 10.80 -1.51
N MET A 154 0.50 10.60 -1.57
CA MET A 154 1.43 11.14 -0.56
C MET A 154 1.44 12.67 -0.54
N ASP A 155 1.44 13.32 -1.72
CA ASP A 155 1.38 14.79 -1.82
C ASP A 155 0.08 15.32 -1.20
N THR A 156 -1.05 14.70 -1.52
CA THR A 156 -2.37 15.07 -0.99
C THR A 156 -2.41 14.96 0.54
N MET A 157 -1.77 13.93 1.11
CA MET A 157 -1.73 13.78 2.57
C MET A 157 -0.96 14.91 3.23
N ILE A 158 0.21 15.30 2.71
CA ILE A 158 1.02 16.39 3.27
C ILE A 158 0.39 17.76 2.99
N GLU A 159 -0.21 17.97 1.82
CA GLU A 159 -0.87 19.23 1.48
C GLU A 159 -2.02 19.53 2.43
N ASN A 160 -2.81 18.51 2.78
CA ASN A 160 -3.92 18.61 3.71
C ASN A 160 -3.48 18.55 5.18
N ASN A 161 -2.20 18.29 5.46
CA ASN A 161 -1.67 18.38 6.81
C ASN A 161 -1.54 19.85 7.25
N VAL A 162 -2.04 20.16 8.45
CA VAL A 162 -1.94 21.50 9.07
C VAL A 162 -0.72 21.53 9.99
N SER A 163 0.44 21.23 9.43
CA SER A 163 1.69 21.23 10.18
C SER A 163 2.25 22.63 10.39
N LYS A 164 2.81 22.87 11.57
CA LYS A 164 3.61 24.06 11.88
C LYS A 164 5.00 24.03 11.23
N ASN A 165 5.43 22.88 10.70
CA ASN A 165 6.75 22.67 10.10
C ASN A 165 6.67 21.98 8.72
N LYS A 166 5.80 22.50 7.86
CA LYS A 166 5.49 21.94 6.55
C LYS A 166 6.70 21.75 5.65
N GLU A 167 7.71 22.62 5.72
CA GLU A 167 8.94 22.48 4.92
C GLU A 167 9.77 21.25 5.30
N ALA A 168 9.91 20.96 6.60
CA ALA A 168 10.66 19.79 7.05
C ALA A 168 9.93 18.48 6.69
N GLU A 169 8.61 18.46 6.80
CA GLU A 169 7.77 17.34 6.38
C GLU A 169 7.87 17.08 4.89
N MET A 170 7.78 18.12 4.07
CA MET A 170 7.96 18.01 2.61
C MET A 170 9.33 17.43 2.25
N ARG A 171 10.39 17.81 2.97
CA ARG A 171 11.72 17.25 2.77
C ARG A 171 11.78 15.76 3.14
N LYS A 172 11.25 15.37 4.30
CA LYS A 172 11.22 13.96 4.74
C LYS A 172 10.36 13.11 3.82
N MET A 173 9.22 13.62 3.36
CA MET A 173 8.38 12.96 2.36
C MET A 173 9.16 12.76 1.06
N LYS A 174 9.90 13.76 0.57
CA LYS A 174 10.72 13.63 -0.63
C LYS A 174 11.78 12.54 -0.49
N GLU A 175 12.43 12.46 0.68
CA GLU A 175 13.38 11.38 0.98
C GLU A 175 12.68 10.02 0.99
N LEU A 176 11.49 9.92 1.56
CA LEU A 176 10.69 8.70 1.61
C LEU A 176 10.20 8.24 0.23
N LYS A 177 9.72 9.17 -0.61
CA LYS A 177 9.36 8.90 -2.02
C LYS A 177 10.54 8.33 -2.78
N SER A 178 11.71 8.95 -2.64
CA SER A 178 12.96 8.45 -3.24
C SER A 178 13.32 7.05 -2.73
N LYS A 179 13.14 6.77 -1.43
CA LYS A 179 13.33 5.41 -0.88
C LYS A 179 12.34 4.40 -1.46
N ILE A 180 11.13 4.79 -1.82
CA ILE A 180 10.11 3.91 -2.42
C ILE A 180 10.34 3.74 -3.94
N GLY A 181 11.01 4.70 -4.58
CA GLY A 181 11.23 4.72 -6.03
C GLY A 181 10.20 5.55 -6.80
N ILE A 182 9.63 6.56 -6.13
CA ILE A 182 8.67 7.53 -6.65
C ILE A 182 9.36 8.90 -6.80
#